data_AF-A0A8T5AHC4-F1
#
_entry.id   AF-A0A8T5AHC4-F1
#
_cell.length_a   1.000
_cell.length_b   1.000
_cell.length_c   1.000
_cell.angle_alpha   90.00
_cell.angle_beta   90.00
_cell.angle_gamma   90.00
#
_symmetry.space_group_name_H-M   'P 1'
#
loop_
_entity.id
_entity.type
_entity.pdbx_description
1 polymer ?
#
loop_
_entity_poly.entity_id
_entity_poly.type
_entity_poly.pdbx_seq_one_letter_code
_entity_poly.pdbx_strand_id
1 'polypeptide(L)'
;MMKLLLVKDLESKISHLEELLQSISREILANVFYESAPPSKLLADSESYLNTLKNIAEEIKDILLILSPERTPSIKREFRGFMHPVNVFIKALKETEGTGVSSKDTLEHLKTAIRQGQGFLELAKDVAKNPSKSISEVLRLKEMSEAKDYISRIYVPEAVYLRLEYFRRSLESFKAHVSSLERSARELLKYISKIEEEISKLQRQ
;
A
#
# COMPACT_ATOMS: atom_id res chain seq x y z
N MET A 1 -6.44 -3.77 -5.30
CA MET A 1 -5.14 -4.45 -5.04
C MET A 1 -3.94 -3.51 -5.25
N MET A 2 -3.83 -2.83 -6.38
CA MET A 2 -2.80 -1.88 -6.78
C MET A 2 -2.65 -0.71 -5.80
N LYS A 3 -3.75 -0.16 -5.27
CA LYS A 3 -3.71 0.81 -4.16
C LYS A 3 -2.99 0.23 -2.93
N LEU A 4 -3.37 -0.98 -2.51
CA LEU A 4 -2.81 -1.63 -1.33
C LEU A 4 -1.31 -1.92 -1.51
N LEU A 5 -0.89 -2.30 -2.72
CA LEU A 5 0.51 -2.51 -3.06
C LEU A 5 1.32 -1.22 -2.97
N LEU A 6 0.82 -0.12 -3.55
CA LEU A 6 1.50 1.18 -3.49
C LEU A 6 1.61 1.73 -2.06
N VAL A 7 0.56 1.57 -1.24
CA VAL A 7 0.60 1.99 0.17
C VAL A 7 1.60 1.14 0.97
N LYS A 8 1.62 -0.18 0.79
CA LYS A 8 2.58 -1.05 1.47
C LYS A 8 4.02 -0.79 1.04
N ASP A 9 4.24 -0.53 -0.25
CA ASP A 9 5.56 -0.15 -0.76
C ASP A 9 5.98 1.18 -0.14
N LEU A 10 5.10 2.20 -0.12
CA LEU A 10 5.36 3.46 0.56
C LEU A 10 5.70 3.28 2.05
N GLU A 11 4.94 2.48 2.79
CA GLU A 11 5.20 2.18 4.19
C GLU A 11 6.58 1.53 4.39
N SER A 12 6.94 0.56 3.56
CA SER A 12 8.26 -0.09 3.59
C SER A 12 9.39 0.90 3.32
N LYS A 13 9.23 1.79 2.34
CA LYS A 13 10.23 2.83 2.01
C LYS A 13 10.34 3.86 3.12
N ILE A 14 9.23 4.27 3.74
CA ILE A 14 9.22 5.17 4.90
C ILE A 14 10.04 4.55 6.03
N SER A 15 9.78 3.30 6.40
CA SER A 15 10.54 2.62 7.47
C SER A 15 12.03 2.53 7.13
N HIS A 16 12.38 2.20 5.89
CA HIS A 16 13.78 2.13 5.47
C HIS A 16 14.47 3.51 5.53
N LEU A 17 13.79 4.58 5.09
CA LEU A 17 14.35 5.93 5.21
C LEU A 17 14.52 6.36 6.67
N GLU A 18 13.60 6.00 7.56
CA GLU A 18 13.71 6.26 8.99
C GLU A 18 14.89 5.54 9.62
N GLU A 19 15.09 4.26 9.31
CA GLU A 19 16.23 3.47 9.78
C GLU A 19 17.56 4.06 9.30
N LEU A 20 17.63 4.50 8.04
CA LEU A 20 18.82 5.17 7.50
C LEU A 20 19.09 6.49 8.20
N LEU A 21 18.07 7.34 8.40
CA LEU A 21 18.25 8.61 9.11
C LEU A 21 18.65 8.41 10.57
N GLN A 22 18.10 7.39 11.24
CA GLN A 22 18.51 7.03 12.59
C GLN A 22 19.95 6.52 12.64
N SER A 23 20.35 5.69 11.67
CA SER A 23 21.72 5.17 11.57
C SER A 23 22.72 6.29 11.33
N ILE A 24 22.43 7.17 10.37
CA ILE A 24 23.22 8.37 10.10
C ILE A 24 23.27 9.26 11.35
N SER A 25 22.17 9.46 12.07
CA SER A 25 22.17 10.24 13.31
C SER A 25 23.05 9.60 14.40
N ARG A 26 23.06 8.27 14.52
CA ARG A 26 23.94 7.55 15.47
C ARG A 26 25.40 7.68 15.06
N GLU A 27 25.70 7.55 13.78
CA GLU A 27 27.04 7.75 13.23
C GLU A 27 27.51 9.19 13.43
N ILE A 28 26.66 10.21 13.26
CA ILE A 28 27.01 11.60 13.56
C ILE A 28 27.31 11.76 15.04
N LEU A 29 26.48 11.21 15.94
CA LEU A 29 26.72 11.28 17.38
C LEU A 29 28.02 10.57 17.77
N ALA A 30 28.37 9.47 17.09
CA ALA A 30 29.65 8.80 17.23
C ALA A 30 30.80 9.61 16.61
N ASN A 31 30.58 10.29 15.49
CA ASN A 31 31.59 11.09 14.78
C ASN A 31 31.83 12.47 15.39
N VAL A 32 30.93 12.99 16.24
CA VAL A 32 31.24 14.12 17.13
C VAL A 32 32.38 13.75 18.10
N PHE A 33 32.64 12.46 18.33
CA PHE A 33 33.87 11.99 19.00
C PHE A 33 35.06 11.76 18.04
N TYR A 34 34.84 11.77 16.72
CA TYR A 34 35.89 11.64 15.67
C TYR A 34 36.27 13.00 15.07
N GLU A 35 36.83 13.90 15.88
CA GLU A 35 37.64 15.02 15.34
C GLU A 35 38.91 14.54 14.57
N SER A 36 39.03 13.25 14.18
CA SER A 36 40.28 12.63 13.69
C SER A 36 40.22 11.87 12.35
N ALA A 37 39.06 11.73 11.69
CA ALA A 37 38.97 11.01 10.41
C ALA A 37 39.11 11.95 9.20
N PRO A 38 39.99 11.68 8.21
CA PRO A 38 40.10 12.47 7.00
C PRO A 38 38.80 12.48 6.19
N PRO A 39 38.39 13.63 5.60
CA PRO A 39 37.16 13.75 4.80
C PRO A 39 37.01 12.72 3.67
N SER A 40 38.12 12.30 3.07
CA SER A 40 38.14 11.31 1.98
C SER A 40 37.74 9.89 2.43
N LYS A 41 38.11 9.48 3.65
CA LYS A 41 37.65 8.19 4.21
C LYS A 41 36.17 8.24 4.57
N LEU A 42 35.73 9.37 5.13
CA LEU A 42 34.32 9.58 5.46
C LEU A 42 33.44 9.55 4.21
N LEU A 43 33.89 10.13 3.08
CA LEU A 43 33.17 10.07 1.81
C LEU A 43 33.06 8.63 1.29
N ALA A 44 34.16 7.88 1.22
CA ALA A 44 34.16 6.51 0.69
C ALA A 44 33.25 5.58 1.50
N ASP A 45 33.25 5.70 2.83
CA ASP A 45 32.43 4.88 3.71
C ASP A 45 30.95 5.31 3.70
N SER A 46 30.67 6.61 3.45
CA SER A 46 29.30 7.15 3.45
C SER A 46 28.63 7.20 2.07
N GLU A 47 29.36 7.05 0.97
CA GLU A 47 28.84 7.19 -0.39
C GLU A 47 27.71 6.17 -0.69
N SER A 48 27.86 4.94 -0.22
CA SER A 48 26.82 3.90 -0.34
C SER A 48 25.53 4.29 0.40
N TYR A 49 25.66 4.81 1.63
CA TYR A 49 24.52 5.24 2.44
C TYR A 49 23.83 6.48 1.86
N LEU A 50 24.59 7.44 1.36
CA LEU A 50 24.06 8.68 0.77
C LEU A 50 23.33 8.40 -0.56
N ASN A 51 23.88 7.51 -1.39
CA ASN A 51 23.21 7.08 -2.62
C ASN A 51 21.91 6.31 -2.32
N THR A 52 21.95 5.43 -1.32
CA THR A 52 20.75 4.69 -0.88
C THR A 52 19.68 5.64 -0.35
N LEU A 53 20.06 6.61 0.48
CA LEU A 53 19.17 7.65 1.01
C LEU A 53 18.51 8.44 -0.13
N LYS A 54 19.29 8.86 -1.13
CA LYS A 54 18.77 9.59 -2.29
C LYS A 54 17.78 8.75 -3.09
N ASN A 55 18.11 7.50 -3.37
CA ASN A 55 17.25 6.61 -4.15
C ASN A 55 15.90 6.37 -3.45
N ILE A 56 15.93 6.06 -2.14
CA ILE A 56 14.70 5.85 -1.37
C ILE A 56 13.86 7.13 -1.29
N ALA A 57 14.50 8.29 -1.11
CA ALA A 57 13.79 9.56 -1.08
C ALA A 57 13.08 9.86 -2.42
N GLU A 58 13.73 9.57 -3.55
CA GLU A 58 13.15 9.70 -4.89
C GLU A 58 11.98 8.72 -5.08
N GLU A 59 12.14 7.46 -4.69
CA GLU A 59 11.08 6.43 -4.75
C GLU A 59 9.86 6.84 -3.92
N ILE A 60 10.05 7.31 -2.69
CA ILE A 60 8.96 7.83 -1.84
C ILE A 60 8.28 8.99 -2.56
N LYS A 61 9.04 9.97 -3.06
CA LYS A 61 8.48 11.13 -3.76
C LYS A 61 7.64 10.71 -4.97
N ASP A 62 8.10 9.75 -5.77
CA ASP A 62 7.36 9.26 -6.94
C ASP A 62 6.05 8.55 -6.52
N ILE A 63 6.07 7.73 -5.48
CA ILE A 63 4.86 7.09 -4.95
C ILE A 63 3.88 8.12 -4.39
N LEU A 64 4.37 9.15 -3.68
CA LEU A 64 3.52 10.23 -3.16
C LEU A 64 2.84 11.02 -4.27
N LEU A 65 3.52 11.26 -5.39
CA LEU A 65 2.93 11.95 -6.55
C LEU A 65 1.82 11.12 -7.20
N ILE A 66 1.89 9.79 -7.13
CA ILE A 66 0.82 8.90 -7.58
C ILE A 66 -0.34 8.92 -6.59
N LEU A 67 -0.08 8.74 -5.30
CA LEU A 67 -1.11 8.57 -4.27
C LEU A 67 -1.83 9.86 -3.89
N SER A 68 -1.16 11.01 -3.98
CA SER A 68 -1.68 12.34 -3.62
C SER A 68 -1.21 13.44 -4.58
N PRO A 69 -1.62 13.39 -5.86
CA PRO A 69 -1.24 14.40 -6.85
C PRO A 69 -1.73 15.81 -6.47
N GLU A 70 -2.83 15.93 -5.73
CA GLU A 70 -3.32 17.21 -5.21
C GLU A 70 -2.32 17.90 -4.27
N ARG A 71 -1.40 17.13 -3.66
CA ARG A 71 -0.36 17.64 -2.76
C ARG A 71 0.99 17.84 -3.46
N THR A 72 1.04 17.75 -4.80
CA THR A 72 2.28 17.88 -5.59
C THR A 72 3.15 19.09 -5.18
N PRO A 73 2.60 20.31 -4.98
CA PRO A 73 3.42 21.45 -4.56
C PRO A 73 4.11 21.22 -3.22
N SER A 74 3.38 20.68 -2.24
CA SER A 74 3.89 20.36 -0.91
C SER A 74 4.92 19.23 -0.96
N ILE A 75 4.64 18.15 -1.70
CA ILE A 75 5.56 17.01 -1.89
C ILE A 75 6.89 17.50 -2.46
N LYS A 76 6.86 18.29 -3.55
CA LYS A 76 8.07 18.84 -4.17
C LYS A 76 8.80 19.83 -3.27
N ARG A 77 8.09 20.55 -2.39
CA ARG A 77 8.70 21.48 -1.44
C ARG A 77 9.43 20.71 -0.34
N GLU A 78 8.76 19.76 0.32
CA GLU A 78 9.36 18.97 1.40
C GLU A 78 10.52 18.10 0.88
N PHE A 79 10.36 17.48 -0.28
CA PHE A 79 11.44 16.71 -0.92
C PHE A 79 12.67 17.58 -1.23
N ARG A 80 12.47 18.78 -1.79
CA ARG A 80 13.59 19.71 -2.04
C ARG A 80 14.21 20.21 -0.74
N GLY A 81 13.40 20.50 0.27
CA GLY A 81 13.85 20.86 1.61
C GLY A 81 14.76 19.77 2.17
N PHE A 82 14.35 18.51 2.08
CA PHE A 82 15.16 17.38 2.54
C PHE A 82 16.44 17.17 1.70
N MET A 83 16.34 17.16 0.37
CA MET A 83 17.47 16.81 -0.50
C MET A 83 18.49 17.93 -0.68
N HIS A 84 18.11 19.19 -0.48
CA HIS A 84 19.03 20.30 -0.69
C HIS A 84 20.23 20.27 0.28
N PRO A 85 20.07 20.18 1.61
CA PRO A 85 21.20 20.06 2.52
C PRO A 85 21.99 18.76 2.32
N VAL A 86 21.34 17.65 1.91
CA VAL A 86 22.04 16.39 1.56
C VAL A 86 23.01 16.61 0.39
N ASN A 87 22.55 17.27 -0.67
CA ASN A 87 23.38 17.55 -1.84
C ASN A 87 24.51 18.54 -1.51
N VAL A 88 24.24 19.54 -0.65
CA VAL A 88 25.28 20.47 -0.18
C VAL A 88 26.33 19.73 0.65
N PHE A 89 25.93 18.81 1.53
CA PHE A 89 26.83 17.95 2.29
C PHE A 89 27.73 17.10 1.38
N ILE A 90 27.14 16.41 0.39
CA ILE A 90 27.89 15.60 -0.59
C ILE A 90 28.91 16.47 -1.34
N LYS A 91 28.51 17.69 -1.74
CA LYS A 91 29.38 18.63 -2.45
C LYS A 91 30.54 19.10 -1.56
N ALA A 92 30.27 19.47 -0.31
CA ALA A 92 31.29 19.89 0.65
C ALA A 92 32.31 18.77 0.96
N LEU A 93 31.85 17.52 1.04
CA LEU A 93 32.75 16.37 1.18
C LEU A 93 33.64 16.13 -0.05
N LYS A 94 33.18 16.47 -1.27
CA LYS A 94 33.99 16.38 -2.49
C LYS A 94 34.99 17.53 -2.63
N GLU A 95 34.63 18.73 -2.17
CA GLU A 95 35.46 19.94 -2.28
C GLU A 95 36.55 20.03 -1.19
N THR A 96 36.40 19.29 -0.09
CA THR A 96 37.40 19.22 1.00
C THR A 96 38.70 18.51 0.62
N GLU A 97 38.80 17.89 -0.55
CA GLU A 97 40.07 17.38 -1.10
C GLU A 97 41.06 18.51 -1.49
N GLY A 98 40.69 19.80 -1.38
CA GLY A 98 41.61 20.90 -1.70
C GLY A 98 41.50 22.22 -0.91
N THR A 99 40.43 22.50 -0.15
CA THR A 99 40.16 23.89 0.32
C THR A 99 39.85 24.09 1.81
N GLY A 100 40.03 23.10 2.68
CA GLY A 100 39.98 23.36 4.14
C GLY A 100 38.61 23.79 4.68
N VAL A 101 37.50 23.44 4.00
CA VAL A 101 36.15 23.60 4.56
C VAL A 101 36.07 22.80 5.86
N SER A 102 35.67 23.47 6.94
CA SER A 102 35.62 22.89 8.28
C SER A 102 34.65 21.71 8.31
N SER A 103 35.12 20.57 8.82
CA SER A 103 34.28 19.37 9.04
C SER A 103 33.02 19.69 9.86
N LYS A 104 33.08 20.72 10.73
CA LYS A 104 31.94 21.20 11.51
C LYS A 104 30.81 21.77 10.66
N ASP A 105 31.12 22.59 9.65
CA ASP A 105 30.11 23.19 8.78
C ASP A 105 29.43 22.13 7.91
N THR A 106 30.22 21.13 7.48
CA THR A 106 29.72 19.98 6.72
C THR A 106 28.75 19.14 7.57
N LEU A 107 29.06 18.89 8.84
CA LEU A 107 28.16 18.18 9.75
C LEU A 107 26.85 18.93 10.05
N GLU A 108 26.86 20.26 10.10
CA GLU A 108 25.64 21.07 10.29
C GLU A 108 24.67 20.97 9.10
N HIS A 109 25.18 20.83 7.88
CA HIS A 109 24.32 20.55 6.71
C HIS A 109 23.62 19.19 6.82
N LEU A 110 24.31 18.17 7.34
CA LEU A 110 23.73 16.85 7.55
C LEU A 110 22.68 16.84 8.68
N LYS A 111 22.94 17.54 9.79
CA LYS A 111 21.91 17.74 10.85
C LYS A 111 20.68 18.45 10.31
N THR A 112 20.88 19.46 9.46
CA THR A 112 19.80 20.19 8.80
C THR A 112 18.99 19.27 7.88
N ALA A 113 19.66 18.39 7.11
CA ALA A 113 19.02 17.37 6.28
C ALA A 113 18.14 16.44 7.13
N ILE A 114 18.65 15.92 8.25
CA ILE A 114 17.88 15.02 9.13
C ILE A 114 16.63 15.72 9.65
N ARG A 115 16.76 16.97 10.12
CA ARG A 115 15.63 17.76 10.61
C ARG A 115 14.59 18.00 9.52
N GLN A 116 15.01 18.39 8.33
CA GLN A 116 14.10 18.63 7.20
C GLN A 116 13.51 17.32 6.63
N GLY A 117 14.23 16.21 6.76
CA GLY A 117 13.76 14.87 6.41
C GLY A 117 12.58 14.40 7.25
N GLN A 118 12.46 14.85 8.50
CA GLN A 118 11.29 14.54 9.33
C GLN A 118 10.00 15.12 8.74
N GLY A 119 10.03 16.35 8.22
CA GLY A 119 8.85 16.95 7.57
C GLY A 119 8.42 16.19 6.31
N PHE A 120 9.40 15.71 5.52
CA PHE A 120 9.14 14.85 4.38
C PHE A 120 8.54 13.49 4.78
N LEU A 121 9.05 12.88 5.85
CA LEU A 121 8.52 11.61 6.40
C LEU A 121 7.11 11.76 6.97
N GLU A 122 6.83 12.84 7.69
CA GLU A 122 5.49 13.13 8.22
C GLU A 122 4.47 13.27 7.09
N LEU A 123 4.83 14.02 6.04
CA LEU A 123 4.02 14.13 4.83
C LEU A 123 3.78 12.76 4.20
N ALA A 124 4.81 11.92 4.11
CA ALA A 124 4.71 10.60 3.52
C ALA A 124 3.78 9.68 4.33
N LYS A 125 3.91 9.68 5.67
CA LYS A 125 3.04 8.93 6.58
C LYS A 125 1.59 9.38 6.50
N ASP A 126 1.35 10.68 6.37
CA ASP A 126 0.00 11.23 6.24
C ASP A 126 -0.65 10.77 4.93
N VAL A 127 0.08 10.78 3.81
CA VAL A 127 -0.41 10.22 2.53
C VAL A 127 -0.63 8.71 2.61
N ALA A 128 0.24 7.95 3.28
CA ALA A 128 0.05 6.51 3.47
C ALA A 128 -1.24 6.19 4.23
N LYS A 129 -1.54 6.97 5.28
CA LYS A 129 -2.78 6.85 6.07
C LYS A 129 -4.01 7.32 5.29
N ASN A 130 -3.88 8.42 4.55
CA ASN A 130 -4.98 9.11 3.89
C ASN A 130 -4.66 9.37 2.40
N PRO A 131 -4.56 8.33 1.56
CA PRO A 131 -4.31 8.51 0.14
C PRO A 131 -5.52 9.16 -0.55
N SER A 132 -5.29 9.84 -1.67
CA SER A 132 -6.32 10.54 -2.42
C SER A 132 -7.50 9.62 -2.78
N LYS A 133 -8.71 10.05 -2.44
CA LYS A 133 -9.95 9.28 -2.71
C LYS A 133 -10.18 9.15 -4.21
N SER A 134 -10.00 10.24 -4.95
CA SER A 134 -10.20 10.25 -6.41
C SER A 134 -9.22 9.30 -7.11
N ILE A 135 -7.95 9.30 -6.71
CA ILE A 135 -6.98 8.34 -7.25
C ILE A 135 -7.30 6.91 -6.83
N SER A 136 -7.74 6.69 -5.59
CA SER A 136 -8.16 5.36 -5.15
C SER A 136 -9.22 4.75 -6.08
N GLU A 137 -10.18 5.56 -6.53
CA GLU A 137 -11.18 5.10 -7.49
C GLU A 137 -10.63 4.91 -8.90
N VAL A 138 -9.75 5.79 -9.38
CA VAL A 138 -9.07 5.60 -10.66
C VAL A 138 -8.28 4.29 -10.69
N LEU A 139 -7.52 3.99 -9.63
CA LEU A 139 -6.78 2.74 -9.50
C LEU A 139 -7.72 1.54 -9.48
N ARG A 140 -8.86 1.63 -8.76
CA ARG A 140 -9.88 0.57 -8.74
C ARG A 140 -10.49 0.33 -10.11
N LEU A 141 -10.84 1.38 -10.84
CA LEU A 141 -11.41 1.29 -12.19
C LEU A 141 -10.42 0.67 -13.17
N LYS A 142 -9.13 1.03 -13.06
CA LYS A 142 -8.07 0.40 -13.85
C LYS A 142 -7.99 -1.10 -13.59
N GLU A 143 -8.00 -1.53 -12.33
CA GLU A 143 -8.01 -2.96 -11.99
C GLU A 143 -9.23 -3.69 -12.54
N MET A 144 -10.42 -3.08 -12.44
CA MET A 144 -11.65 -3.66 -13.00
C MET A 144 -11.58 -3.78 -14.52
N SER A 145 -10.97 -2.79 -15.20
CA SER A 145 -10.74 -2.82 -16.64
C SER A 145 -9.76 -3.93 -17.02
N GLU A 146 -8.64 -4.06 -16.32
CA GLU A 146 -7.64 -5.11 -16.56
C GLU A 146 -8.23 -6.51 -16.32
N ALA A 147 -9.03 -6.68 -15.27
CA ALA A 147 -9.74 -7.94 -15.01
C ALA A 147 -10.77 -8.25 -16.10
N LYS A 148 -11.51 -7.25 -16.59
CA LYS A 148 -12.46 -7.42 -17.70
C LYS A 148 -11.75 -7.85 -18.98
N ASP A 149 -10.62 -7.23 -19.31
CA ASP A 149 -9.82 -7.59 -20.48
C ASP A 149 -9.27 -9.00 -20.37
N TYR A 150 -8.81 -9.41 -19.19
CA TYR A 150 -8.37 -10.78 -18.93
C TYR A 150 -9.50 -11.79 -19.15
N ILE A 151 -10.68 -11.57 -18.55
CA ILE A 151 -11.85 -12.45 -18.71
C ILE A 151 -12.29 -12.54 -20.17
N SER A 152 -12.27 -11.42 -20.89
CA SER A 152 -12.68 -11.36 -22.31
C SER A 152 -11.75 -12.16 -23.23
N ARG A 153 -10.53 -12.45 -22.79
CA ARG A 153 -9.55 -13.26 -23.54
C ARG A 153 -9.64 -14.76 -23.22
N ILE A 154 -10.38 -15.15 -22.19
CA ILE A 154 -10.60 -16.56 -21.87
C ILE A 154 -11.61 -17.12 -22.88
N TYR A 155 -11.12 -17.86 -23.88
CA TYR A 155 -11.98 -18.65 -24.74
C TYR A 155 -12.60 -19.78 -23.91
N VAL A 156 -13.93 -19.73 -23.73
CA VAL A 156 -14.69 -20.85 -23.17
C VAL A 156 -15.10 -21.75 -24.33
N PRO A 157 -14.57 -22.99 -24.44
CA PRO A 157 -15.01 -23.91 -25.48
C PRO A 157 -16.53 -24.10 -25.43
N GLU A 158 -17.18 -24.10 -26.59
CA GLU A 158 -18.64 -24.13 -26.70
C GLU A 158 -19.27 -25.34 -25.96
N ALA A 159 -18.56 -26.48 -25.94
CA ALA A 159 -18.95 -27.66 -25.17
C ALA A 159 -19.05 -27.41 -23.65
N VAL A 160 -18.18 -26.55 -23.09
CA VAL A 160 -18.20 -26.18 -21.67
C VAL A 160 -19.38 -25.25 -21.39
N TYR A 161 -19.65 -24.29 -22.28
CA TYR A 161 -20.81 -23.40 -22.18
C TYR A 161 -22.13 -24.18 -22.18
N LEU A 162 -22.30 -25.08 -23.15
CA LEU A 162 -23.50 -25.92 -23.25
C LEU A 162 -23.70 -26.80 -22.01
N ARG A 163 -22.60 -27.34 -21.43
CA ARG A 163 -22.66 -28.13 -20.21
C ARG A 163 -23.08 -27.30 -19.00
N LEU A 164 -22.56 -26.07 -18.86
CA LEU A 164 -22.96 -25.15 -17.80
C LEU A 164 -24.43 -24.73 -17.94
N GLU A 165 -24.90 -24.48 -19.16
CA GLU A 165 -26.30 -24.13 -19.39
C GLU A 165 -27.24 -25.29 -19.07
N TYR A 166 -26.87 -26.52 -19.43
CA TYR A 166 -27.59 -27.72 -19.03
C TYR A 166 -27.65 -27.88 -17.50
N PHE A 167 -26.52 -27.70 -16.81
CA PHE A 167 -26.48 -27.75 -15.35
C PHE A 167 -27.37 -26.67 -14.72
N ARG A 168 -27.37 -25.45 -15.25
CA ARG A 168 -28.22 -24.35 -14.78
C ARG A 168 -29.70 -24.70 -14.90
N ARG A 169 -30.13 -25.22 -16.06
CA ARG A 169 -31.53 -25.64 -16.27
C ARG A 169 -31.91 -26.79 -15.32
N SER A 170 -31.00 -27.73 -15.10
CA SER A 170 -31.21 -28.84 -14.18
C SER A 170 -31.38 -28.36 -12.73
N LEU A 171 -30.60 -27.37 -12.30
CA LEU A 171 -30.70 -26.77 -10.97
C LEU A 171 -32.05 -26.05 -10.77
N GLU A 172 -32.50 -25.28 -11.77
CA GLU A 172 -33.80 -24.61 -11.71
C GLU A 172 -34.96 -25.62 -11.62
N SER A 173 -34.91 -26.70 -12.41
CA SER A 173 -35.89 -27.78 -12.32
C SER A 173 -35.86 -28.46 -10.95
N PHE A 174 -34.68 -28.76 -10.42
CA PHE A 174 -34.53 -29.34 -9.08
C PHE A 174 -35.12 -28.42 -8.00
N LYS A 175 -34.84 -27.12 -8.05
CA LYS A 175 -35.39 -26.13 -7.13
C LYS A 175 -36.92 -26.09 -7.18
N ALA A 176 -37.51 -26.18 -8.36
CA ALA A 176 -38.95 -26.27 -8.53
C ALA A 176 -39.53 -27.55 -7.89
N HIS A 177 -38.87 -28.70 -8.07
CA HIS A 177 -39.28 -29.96 -7.43
C HIS A 177 -39.21 -29.88 -5.91
N VAL A 178 -38.13 -29.31 -5.34
CA VAL A 178 -38.00 -29.10 -3.90
C VAL A 178 -39.14 -28.22 -3.36
N SER A 179 -39.43 -27.11 -4.04
CA SER A 179 -40.55 -26.24 -3.65
C SER A 179 -41.90 -26.94 -3.70
N SER A 180 -42.12 -27.84 -4.67
CA SER A 180 -43.33 -28.66 -4.73
C SER A 180 -43.40 -29.66 -3.57
N LEU A 181 -42.30 -30.33 -3.27
CA LEU A 181 -42.23 -31.30 -2.18
C LEU A 181 -42.52 -30.64 -0.82
N GLU A 182 -41.93 -29.47 -0.58
CA GLU A 182 -42.22 -28.70 0.64
C GLU A 182 -43.70 -28.34 0.76
N ARG A 183 -44.36 -28.02 -0.37
CA ARG A 183 -45.80 -27.73 -0.38
C ARG A 183 -46.61 -28.95 0.03
N SER A 184 -46.33 -30.11 -0.57
CA SER A 184 -47.00 -31.37 -0.24
C SER A 184 -46.78 -31.78 1.23
N ALA A 185 -45.57 -31.61 1.76
CA ALA A 185 -45.30 -31.88 3.17
C ALA A 185 -46.14 -30.97 4.10
N ARG A 186 -46.27 -29.68 3.77
CA ARG A 186 -47.14 -28.75 4.51
C ARG A 186 -48.61 -29.15 4.45
N GLU A 187 -49.09 -29.68 3.33
CA GLU A 187 -50.46 -30.16 3.20
C GLU A 187 -50.71 -31.41 4.05
N LEU A 188 -49.79 -32.38 4.03
CA LEU A 188 -49.88 -33.58 4.86
C LEU A 188 -49.93 -33.24 6.36
N LEU A 189 -49.11 -32.30 6.82
CA LEU A 189 -49.15 -31.82 8.21
C LEU A 189 -50.53 -31.24 8.58
N LYS A 190 -51.16 -30.48 7.67
CA LYS A 190 -52.54 -29.98 7.90
C LYS A 190 -53.55 -31.10 8.01
N TYR A 191 -53.44 -32.16 7.18
CA TYR A 191 -54.33 -33.32 7.27
C TYR A 191 -54.16 -34.06 8.60
N ILE A 192 -52.92 -34.25 9.06
CA ILE A 192 -52.63 -34.88 10.36
C ILE A 192 -53.28 -34.08 11.49
N SER A 193 -53.06 -32.76 11.54
CA SER A 193 -53.66 -31.92 12.59
C SER A 193 -55.20 -31.97 12.58
N LYS A 194 -55.82 -32.07 11.39
CA LYS A 194 -57.28 -32.22 11.29
C LYS A 194 -57.76 -33.56 11.85
N ILE A 195 -57.04 -34.65 11.57
CA ILE A 195 -57.36 -35.98 12.10
C ILE A 195 -57.19 -35.99 13.63
N GLU A 196 -56.13 -35.38 14.16
CA GLU A 196 -55.91 -35.25 15.61
C GLU A 196 -57.05 -34.47 16.29
N GLU A 197 -57.55 -33.41 15.65
CA GLU A 197 -58.69 -32.64 16.14
C GLU A 197 -59.99 -33.48 16.16
N GLU A 198 -60.24 -34.28 15.12
CA GLU A 198 -61.39 -35.19 15.06
C GLU A 198 -61.31 -36.29 16.12
N ILE A 199 -60.14 -36.92 16.29
CA ILE A 199 -59.90 -37.91 17.35
C ILE A 199 -60.14 -37.28 18.74
N SER A 200 -59.63 -36.06 18.96
CA SER A 200 -59.81 -35.34 20.22
C SER A 200 -61.28 -35.02 20.53
N LYS A 201 -62.11 -34.80 19.50
CA LYS A 201 -63.56 -34.59 19.65
C LYS A 201 -64.28 -35.88 20.04
N LEU A 202 -63.90 -37.01 19.43
CA LEU A 202 -64.49 -38.32 19.74
C LEU A 202 -64.15 -38.81 21.16
N GLN A 203 -62.97 -38.46 21.69
CA GLN A 203 -62.57 -38.82 23.06
C GLN A 203 -63.26 -37.99 24.17
N ARG A 204 -64.03 -36.95 23.81
CA ARG A 204 -64.75 -36.08 24.76
C ARG A 204 -66.26 -36.34 24.81
N GLN A 205 -66.76 -37.30 24.02
CA GLN A 205 -68.11 -37.89 24.14
C GLN A 205 -68.07 -39.13 25.02
#